data_AF-A0A1L3JLV7-F1
#
_entry.id   AF-A0A1L3JLV7-F1
#
_cell.length_a   1.000
_cell.length_b   1.000
_cell.length_c   1.000
_cell.angle_alpha   90.00
_cell.angle_beta   90.00
_cell.angle_gamma   90.00
#
_symmetry.space_group_name_H-M   'P 1'
#
loop_
_entity.id
_entity.type
_entity.pdbx_description
1 polymer ?
#
loop_
_entity_poly.entity_id
_entity_poly.type
_entity_poly.pdbx_seq_one_letter_code
_entity_poly.pdbx_strand_id
1 'polypeptide(L)' 'MKKIILVLAFVFASGSLVNAETLINNTNLESPPKLKKFRIKVDCDGDGIFDYDMTGNFTEENANAMAVQMQESC' A
#
# COMPACT_ATOMS: atom_id res chain seq x y z
N MET A 1 50.56 -44.87 9.32
CA MET A 1 49.64 -45.77 8.56
C MET A 1 48.20 -45.48 8.99
N LYS A 2 47.26 -45.44 8.02
CA LYS A 2 45.77 -45.24 8.11
C LYS A 2 45.36 -43.79 8.49
N LYS A 3 44.98 -42.87 7.58
CA LYS A 3 43.82 -42.76 6.64
C LYS A 3 42.44 -42.83 7.30
N ILE A 4 41.80 -41.67 7.53
CA ILE A 4 40.35 -41.46 7.70
C ILE A 4 40.02 -40.17 6.93
N ILE A 5 39.66 -40.29 5.64
CA ILE A 5 38.31 -40.17 5.05
C ILE A 5 37.65 -38.78 5.27
N LEU A 6 38.01 -37.87 4.35
CA LEU A 6 37.13 -37.07 3.49
C LEU A 6 35.64 -36.92 3.91
N VAL A 7 35.21 -35.70 4.23
CA VAL A 7 33.84 -35.24 3.94
C VAL A 7 33.94 -33.99 3.08
N LEU A 8 33.67 -34.19 1.80
CA LEU A 8 33.47 -33.18 0.77
C LEU A 8 32.16 -32.43 1.09
N ALA A 9 32.23 -31.24 1.65
CA ALA A 9 31.12 -30.29 1.57
C ALA A 9 31.34 -29.42 0.32
N PHE A 10 30.90 -29.93 -0.82
CA PHE A 10 30.71 -29.12 -2.03
C PHE A 10 29.52 -28.18 -1.79
N VAL A 11 29.77 -26.92 -1.46
CA VAL A 11 28.84 -25.84 -1.81
C VAL A 11 29.51 -25.09 -2.96
N PHE A 12 28.98 -25.33 -4.15
CA PHE A 12 29.50 -24.82 -5.40
C PHE A 12 29.65 -23.30 -5.35
N ALA A 13 30.87 -22.88 -5.62
CA ALA A 13 31.24 -21.53 -5.98
C ALA A 13 30.55 -21.12 -7.28
N SER A 14 30.10 -19.87 -7.37
CA SER A 14 30.43 -19.02 -8.52
C SER A 14 30.15 -17.57 -8.12
N GLY A 15 31.22 -16.81 -7.95
CA GLY A 15 31.11 -15.38 -7.78
C GLY A 15 30.60 -14.71 -9.06
N SER A 16 29.85 -13.64 -8.89
CA SER A 16 29.75 -12.54 -9.83
C SER A 16 29.50 -11.27 -9.02
N LEU A 17 30.51 -10.38 -8.99
CA LEU A 17 30.26 -8.96 -8.79
C LEU A 17 29.37 -8.52 -9.95
N VAL A 18 28.12 -8.17 -9.65
CA VAL A 18 27.23 -7.50 -10.62
C VAL A 18 26.71 -6.22 -9.97
N ASN A 19 27.34 -5.15 -10.43
CA ASN A 19 26.87 -3.78 -10.60
C ASN A 19 25.77 -3.29 -9.66
N ALA A 20 26.11 -2.27 -8.88
CA ALA A 20 25.15 -1.27 -8.44
C ALA A 20 24.56 -0.55 -9.66
N GLU A 21 23.61 -1.19 -10.34
CA GLU A 21 22.59 -0.45 -11.06
C GLU A 21 21.42 -0.34 -10.09
N THR A 22 21.32 0.83 -9.47
CA THR A 22 20.04 1.35 -9.02
C THR A 22 19.14 1.30 -10.24
N LEU A 23 18.38 0.21 -10.41
CA LEU A 23 17.26 0.18 -11.31
C LEU A 23 16.23 1.13 -10.68
N ILE A 24 16.44 2.43 -10.90
CA ILE A 24 15.35 3.40 -10.97
C ILE A 24 14.60 2.98 -12.23
N ASN A 25 13.88 1.87 -12.14
CA ASN A 25 12.79 1.62 -13.04
C ASN A 25 11.94 2.87 -12.86
N ASN A 26 11.64 3.56 -13.95
CA ASN A 26 10.69 4.67 -13.95
C ASN A 26 9.32 4.12 -13.53
N THR A 27 9.16 3.73 -12.26
CA THR A 27 7.88 3.77 -11.59
C THR A 27 7.55 5.24 -11.62
N ASN A 28 6.68 5.60 -12.57
CA ASN A 28 5.79 6.75 -12.47
C ASN A 28 5.77 7.20 -11.01
N LEU A 29 6.54 8.24 -10.66
CA LEU A 29 6.34 8.91 -9.38
C LEU A 29 5.01 9.61 -9.59
N GLU A 30 3.91 8.86 -9.47
CA GLU A 30 2.59 9.43 -9.31
C GLU A 30 2.77 10.41 -8.18
N SER A 31 2.60 11.69 -8.51
CA SER A 31 2.69 12.75 -7.53
C SER A 31 1.83 12.33 -6.33
N PRO A 32 2.30 12.55 -5.08
CA PRO A 32 1.57 12.11 -3.91
C PRO A 32 0.10 12.55 -4.04
N PRO A 33 -0.85 11.64 -3.76
CA PRO A 33 -2.24 11.88 -4.09
C PRO A 33 -2.70 13.17 -3.41
N LYS A 34 -3.25 14.08 -4.22
CA LYS A 34 -3.61 15.42 -3.75
C LYS A 34 -4.77 15.31 -2.75
N LEU A 35 -4.46 15.49 -1.48
CA LEU A 35 -5.47 15.59 -0.42
C LEU A 35 -6.25 16.89 -0.59
N LYS A 36 -7.58 16.78 -0.58
CA LYS A 36 -8.51 17.92 -0.56
C LYS A 36 -9.39 17.81 0.67
N LYS A 37 -9.89 18.95 1.14
CA LYS A 37 -10.86 18.98 2.24
C LYS A 37 -12.23 18.55 1.69
N PHE A 38 -12.79 17.48 2.24
CA PHE A 38 -14.15 17.05 1.98
C PHE A 38 -15.00 17.13 3.24
N ARG A 39 -16.30 17.34 3.04
CA ARG A 39 -17.32 17.14 4.06
C ARG A 39 -18.27 16.07 3.53
N ILE A 40 -18.40 14.98 4.28
CA ILE A 40 -19.24 13.83 3.95
C ILE A 40 -20.43 13.86 4.89
N LYS A 41 -21.63 13.84 4.31
CA LYS A 41 -22.89 13.82 5.05
C LYS A 41 -23.75 12.69 4.53
N VAL A 42 -24.30 11.90 5.44
CA VAL A 42 -25.22 10.81 5.11
C VAL A 42 -26.45 10.96 6.01
N ASP A 43 -27.61 10.92 5.38
CA ASP A 43 -28.93 10.86 5.98
C ASP A 43 -29.47 9.47 5.61
N CYS A 44 -29.54 8.58 6.60
CA CYS A 44 -29.83 7.17 6.40
C CYS A 44 -31.34 6.91 6.23
N ASP A 45 -32.18 7.64 6.95
CA ASP A 45 -33.62 7.42 7.00
C ASP A 45 -34.44 8.44 6.20
N GLY A 46 -33.77 9.48 5.68
CA GLY A 46 -34.37 10.51 4.83
C GLY A 46 -35.20 11.52 5.62
N ASP A 47 -34.99 11.66 6.92
CA ASP A 47 -35.72 12.60 7.76
C ASP A 47 -35.21 14.05 7.66
N GLY A 48 -34.09 14.25 6.94
CA GLY A 48 -33.43 15.54 6.75
C GLY A 48 -32.41 15.89 7.83
N ILE A 49 -32.18 15.00 8.80
CA ILE A 49 -31.14 15.05 9.83
C ILE A 49 -30.02 14.10 9.41
N PHE A 50 -28.77 14.57 9.47
CA PHE A 50 -27.63 13.74 9.08
C PHE A 50 -27.23 12.83 10.25
N ASP A 51 -27.30 11.51 10.06
CA ASP A 51 -26.75 10.51 10.99
C ASP A 51 -25.23 10.60 11.05
N TYR A 52 -24.61 10.86 9.91
CA TYR A 52 -23.17 11.02 9.78
C TYR A 52 -22.85 12.39 9.17
N ASP A 53 -22.04 13.20 9.86
CA ASP A 53 -21.46 14.45 9.35
C ASP A 53 -19.98 14.50 9.74
N MET A 54 -19.10 14.26 8.78
CA MET A 54 -17.67 14.29 9.01
C MET A 54 -16.96 15.25 8.05
N THR A 55 -15.87 15.84 8.51
CA THR A 55 -15.01 16.70 7.70
C THR A 55 -13.56 16.27 7.85
N GLY A 56 -12.84 16.16 6.75
CA GLY A 56 -11.44 15.74 6.77
C GLY A 56 -10.73 15.99 5.45
N ASN A 57 -9.42 15.73 5.45
CA ASN A 57 -8.60 15.81 4.25
C ASN A 57 -8.45 14.40 3.67
N PHE A 58 -9.00 14.19 2.48
CA PHE A 58 -9.02 12.89 1.82
C PHE A 58 -8.56 13.02 0.37
N THR A 59 -8.17 11.91 -0.22
CA THR A 59 -8.22 11.77 -1.68
C THR A 59 -9.68 11.69 -2.11
N GLU A 60 -9.96 11.99 -3.38
CA GLU A 60 -11.32 11.89 -3.92
C GLU A 60 -11.87 10.46 -3.84
N GLU A 61 -11.02 9.47 -4.13
CA GLU A 61 -11.34 8.05 -3.99
C GLU A 61 -11.68 7.68 -2.54
N ASN A 62 -10.87 8.13 -1.56
CA ASN A 62 -11.13 7.82 -0.16
C ASN A 62 -12.40 8.50 0.35
N ALA A 63 -12.66 9.75 -0.05
CA ALA A 63 -13.89 10.45 0.33
C ALA A 63 -15.13 9.70 -0.18
N ASN A 64 -15.10 9.21 -1.42
CA ASN A 64 -16.17 8.41 -2.00
C ASN A 64 -16.33 7.06 -1.29
N ALA A 65 -15.22 6.35 -1.03
CA ALA A 65 -15.27 5.07 -0.33
C ALA A 65 -15.86 5.22 1.09
N MET A 66 -15.51 6.28 1.80
CA MET A 66 -16.07 6.57 3.12
C MET A 66 -17.57 6.89 3.07
N ALA A 67 -18.02 7.70 2.10
CA ALA A 67 -19.44 8.01 1.93
C ALA A 67 -20.27 6.74 1.68
N VAL A 68 -19.77 5.84 0.82
CA VAL A 68 -20.42 4.56 0.53
C VAL A 68 -20.46 3.67 1.79
N GLN A 69 -19.33 3.52 2.49
CA GLN A 69 -19.29 2.72 3.72
C GLN A 69 -20.24 3.25 4.82
N MET A 70 -20.33 4.58 4.97
CA MET A 70 -21.26 5.20 5.90
C MET A 70 -22.72 4.93 5.51
N GLN A 71 -23.04 4.97 4.21
CA GLN A 71 -24.36 4.64 3.71
C GLN A 71 -24.70 3.15 3.84
N GLU A 72 -23.74 2.25 3.70
CA GLU A 72 -23.91 0.80 3.93
C GLU A 72 -23.99 0.43 5.43
N SER A 73 -23.52 1.32 6.30
CA SER A 73 -23.60 1.17 7.76
C SER A 73 -24.84 1.83 8.36
N CYS A 74 -25.67 2.45 7.52
CA CYS A 74 -27.09 2.58 7.75
C CYS A 74 -27.72 1.17 7.70
#